data_AF-A0A6N2U811-F1
#
_entry.id   AF-A0A6N2U811-F1
#
_cell.length_a   1.000
_cell.length_b   1.000
_cell.length_c   1.000
_cell.angle_alpha   90.00
_cell.angle_beta   90.00
_cell.angle_gamma   90.00
#
_symmetry.space_group_name_H-M   'P 1'
#
loop_
_entity.id
_entity.type
_entity.pdbx_description
1 polymer ?
#
loop_
_entity_poly.entity_id
_entity_poly.type
_entity_poly.pdbx_seq_one_letter_code
_entity_poly.pdbx_strand_id
1 'polypeptide(L)'
;MKEEILACGGYVEHSSFDDPQGGEGYRYYSITARIPSDQLDSFTEKAGELGQVTNKSENVEDVTLDYVDKTAYKESLQVEYDRVMELLEEAKDLDQILALESKLSQLRYEIDSYESQLRTYDNLIDYSTVHIYISEVEYEQEKNDTIGNRTSNGFRSSLYGVRDFFVNLFVWLVSNLPVLLLIGGVAAVAVFFMKKLLKRRKIEKSKKKLKEEKESVQEKKEEEK
;
A
#
# COMPACT_ATOMS: atom_id res chain seq x y z
N MET A 1 21.63 6.30 -9.00
CA MET A 1 21.03 7.55 -8.47
C MET A 1 21.91 8.23 -7.42
N LYS A 2 22.22 7.61 -6.26
CA LYS A 2 23.16 8.24 -5.30
C LYS A 2 24.54 8.55 -5.89
N GLU A 3 25.06 7.65 -6.72
CA GLU A 3 26.33 7.86 -7.42
C GLU A 3 26.26 9.04 -8.41
N GLU A 4 25.15 9.20 -9.13
CA GLU A 4 24.94 10.34 -10.04
C GLU A 4 24.86 11.68 -9.30
N ILE A 5 24.22 11.70 -8.12
CA ILE A 5 24.17 12.89 -7.25
C ILE A 5 25.60 13.32 -6.88
N LEU A 6 26.42 12.36 -6.45
CA LEU A 6 27.82 12.63 -6.08
C LEU A 6 28.68 13.00 -7.30
N ALA A 7 28.44 12.38 -8.46
CA ALA A 7 29.17 12.66 -9.69
C ALA A 7 28.94 14.10 -10.19
N CYS A 8 27.78 14.69 -9.90
CA CYS A 8 27.47 16.07 -10.21
C CYS A 8 27.95 17.06 -9.12
N GLY A 9 28.69 16.59 -8.10
CA GLY A 9 29.16 17.41 -6.98
C GLY A 9 28.08 17.73 -5.95
N GLY A 10 26.91 17.08 -6.03
CA GLY A 10 25.84 17.22 -5.06
C GLY A 10 25.95 16.26 -3.89
N TYR A 11 25.03 16.40 -2.93
CA TYR A 11 24.94 15.51 -1.78
C TYR A 11 23.49 15.14 -1.46
N VAL A 12 23.31 14.03 -0.74
CA VAL A 12 22.01 13.57 -0.26
C VAL A 12 21.75 14.19 1.11
N GLU A 13 20.72 15.02 1.20
CA GLU A 13 20.28 15.64 2.47
C GLU A 13 19.43 14.65 3.27
N HIS A 14 18.51 13.96 2.59
CA HIS A 14 17.63 12.97 3.20
C HIS A 14 17.37 11.82 2.22
N SER A 15 17.26 10.60 2.75
CA SER A 15 16.73 9.48 1.97
C SER A 15 15.94 8.55 2.86
N SER A 16 14.76 8.15 2.39
CA SER A 16 13.89 7.19 3.07
C SER A 16 13.53 6.07 2.11
N PHE A 17 13.59 4.83 2.60
CA PHE A 17 13.20 3.63 1.88
C PHE A 17 12.13 2.91 2.66
N ASP A 18 11.00 2.68 2.00
CA ASP A 18 9.87 1.94 2.54
C ASP A 18 9.69 0.64 1.75
N ASP A 19 9.70 -0.47 2.50
CA ASP A 19 9.51 -1.83 2.00
C ASP A 19 8.37 -2.46 2.79
N PRO A 20 7.15 -2.51 2.23
CA PRO A 20 5.98 -3.06 2.90
C PRO A 20 6.21 -4.52 3.32
N GLN A 21 6.28 -4.78 4.63
CA GLN A 21 6.46 -6.13 5.15
C GLN A 21 5.25 -7.01 4.79
N GLY A 22 5.51 -8.14 4.11
CA GLY A 22 4.50 -9.14 3.77
C GLY A 22 4.25 -9.33 2.28
N GLY A 23 4.92 -8.56 1.40
CA GLY A 23 4.84 -8.73 -0.06
C GLY A 23 3.54 -8.21 -0.69
N GLU A 24 2.66 -7.58 0.10
CA GLU A 24 1.50 -6.84 -0.39
C GLU A 24 1.81 -5.33 -0.34
N GLY A 25 2.35 -4.78 -1.43
CA GLY A 25 2.62 -3.36 -1.59
C GLY A 25 3.77 -3.07 -2.55
N TYR A 26 3.80 -1.85 -3.09
CA TYR A 26 4.91 -1.37 -3.93
C TYR A 26 6.00 -0.75 -3.05
N ARG A 27 7.26 -1.10 -3.30
CA ARG A 27 8.39 -0.43 -2.65
C ARG A 27 8.43 1.03 -3.06
N TYR A 28 8.80 1.89 -2.12
CA TYR A 28 8.89 3.33 -2.34
C TYR A 28 10.22 3.85 -1.83
N TYR A 29 10.86 4.73 -2.63
CA TYR A 29 12.10 5.38 -2.28
C TYR A 29 11.99 6.88 -2.50
N SER A 30 12.22 7.66 -1.45
CA SER A 30 12.28 9.12 -1.53
C SER A 30 13.69 9.61 -1.22
N ILE A 31 14.17 10.56 -2.01
CA ILE A 31 15.47 11.18 -1.85
C ILE A 31 15.29 12.70 -1.97
N THR A 32 15.83 13.44 -1.01
CA THR A 32 16.06 14.88 -1.14
C THR A 32 17.55 15.09 -1.33
N ALA A 33 17.93 15.65 -2.48
CA ALA A 33 19.31 15.90 -2.86
C ALA A 33 19.54 17.40 -3.08
N ARG A 34 20.75 17.85 -2.76
CA ARG A 34 21.24 19.21 -3.07
C ARG A 34 22.22 19.08 -4.21
N ILE A 35 21.90 19.68 -5.35
CA ILE A 35 22.67 19.63 -6.59
C ILE A 35 23.16 21.04 -6.89
N PRO A 36 24.45 21.25 -7.20
CA PRO A 36 24.94 22.56 -7.62
C PRO A 36 24.08 23.13 -8.75
N SER A 37 23.72 24.42 -8.65
CA SER A 37 22.75 25.06 -9.55
C SER A 37 23.18 25.01 -11.02
N ASP A 38 24.49 25.05 -11.29
CA ASP A 38 25.08 24.90 -12.63
C ASP A 38 24.99 23.48 -13.20
N GLN A 39 24.80 22.47 -12.35
CA GLN A 39 24.78 21.06 -12.72
C GLN A 39 23.36 20.45 -12.71
N LEU A 40 22.33 21.22 -12.34
CA LEU A 40 20.95 20.76 -12.20
C LEU A 40 20.40 20.15 -13.51
N ASP A 41 20.61 20.82 -14.64
CA ASP A 41 20.09 20.39 -15.94
C ASP A 41 20.69 19.03 -16.33
N SER A 42 22.02 18.90 -16.24
CA SER A 42 22.72 17.65 -16.54
C SER A 42 22.31 16.52 -15.60
N PHE A 43 22.12 16.82 -14.31
CA PHE A 43 21.62 15.84 -13.35
C PHE A 43 20.21 15.37 -13.71
N THR A 44 19.31 16.29 -14.04
CA THR A 44 17.90 15.98 -14.33
C THR A 44 17.76 15.15 -15.61
N GLU A 45 18.55 15.43 -16.64
CA GLU A 45 18.60 14.62 -17.87
C GLU A 45 19.05 13.18 -17.56
N LYS A 46 20.19 13.00 -16.90
CA LYS A 46 20.72 11.68 -16.52
C LYS A 46 19.77 10.92 -15.59
N ALA A 47 19.17 11.62 -14.63
CA ALA A 47 18.19 11.01 -13.72
C ALA A 47 16.96 10.51 -14.49
N GLY A 48 16.55 11.22 -15.53
CA GLY A 48 15.47 10.81 -16.42
C GLY A 48 15.80 9.62 -17.32
N GLU A 49 17.08 9.33 -17.58
CA GLU A 49 17.50 8.14 -18.33
C GLU A 49 17.46 6.85 -17.50
N LEU A 50 17.56 6.97 -16.17
CA LEU A 50 17.58 5.82 -15.25
C LEU A 50 16.22 5.13 -15.08
N GLY A 51 15.12 5.76 -15.49
CA GLY A 51 13.77 5.21 -15.34
C GLY A 51 12.71 6.02 -16.07
N GLN A 52 11.46 5.54 -16.06
CA GLN A 52 10.37 6.26 -16.69
C GLN A 52 9.90 7.41 -15.79
N VAL A 53 10.11 8.65 -16.22
CA VAL A 53 9.60 9.84 -15.53
C VAL A 53 8.09 9.94 -15.74
N THR A 54 7.33 9.78 -14.66
CA THR A 54 5.87 9.90 -14.68
C THR A 54 5.40 11.34 -14.45
N ASN A 55 6.14 12.11 -13.65
CA ASN A 55 5.86 13.49 -13.34
C ASN A 55 7.16 14.28 -13.14
N LYS A 56 7.22 15.50 -13.68
CA LYS A 56 8.30 16.46 -13.47
C LYS A 56 7.69 17.82 -13.18
N SER A 57 8.12 18.45 -12.09
CA SER A 57 7.74 19.79 -11.69
C SER A 57 8.99 20.58 -11.36
N GLU A 58 9.04 21.83 -11.80
CA GLU A 58 10.20 22.70 -11.66
C GLU A 58 9.72 24.09 -11.25
N ASN A 59 10.40 24.68 -10.26
CA ASN A 59 10.06 26.00 -9.73
C ASN A 59 11.36 26.79 -9.53
N VAL A 60 11.35 28.03 -9.98
CA VAL A 60 12.47 28.97 -9.82
C VAL A 60 11.96 30.12 -8.98
N GLU A 61 12.70 30.44 -7.91
CA GLU A 61 12.40 31.55 -7.00
C GLU A 61 13.55 32.54 -7.03
N ASP A 62 13.25 33.82 -7.28
CA ASP A 62 14.25 34.89 -7.26
C ASP A 62 14.35 35.47 -5.85
N VAL A 63 15.46 35.16 -5.18
CA VAL A 63 15.77 35.63 -3.82
C VAL A 63 16.71 36.85 -3.81
N THR A 64 17.02 37.42 -4.97
CA THR A 64 18.03 38.49 -5.11
C THR A 64 17.66 39.71 -4.26
N LEU A 65 16.40 40.14 -4.31
CA LEU A 65 15.93 41.30 -3.56
C LEU A 65 16.02 41.05 -2.05
N ASP A 66 15.52 39.91 -1.60
CA ASP A 66 15.58 39.52 -0.18
C ASP A 66 17.02 39.42 0.31
N TYR A 67 17.93 38.87 -0.50
CA TYR A 67 19.35 38.77 -0.16
C TYR A 67 20.00 40.14 0.03
N VAL A 68 19.78 41.05 -0.91
CA VAL A 68 20.34 42.41 -0.86
C VAL A 68 19.77 43.17 0.32
N ASP A 69 18.46 43.10 0.55
CA ASP A 69 17.79 43.80 1.65
C ASP A 69 18.28 43.30 3.02
N LYS A 70 18.42 41.98 3.19
CA LYS A 70 18.93 41.38 4.44
C LYS A 70 20.40 41.71 4.67
N THR A 71 21.20 41.76 3.62
CA THR A 71 22.61 42.16 3.70
C THR A 71 22.72 43.62 4.15
N ALA A 72 21.98 44.53 3.51
CA ALA A 72 21.95 45.94 3.89
C ALA A 72 21.47 46.15 5.33
N TYR A 73 20.45 45.38 5.77
CA TYR A 73 19.96 45.46 7.14
C TYR A 73 21.01 44.99 8.16
N LYS A 74 21.72 43.89 7.87
CA LYS A 74 22.83 43.40 8.71
C LYS A 74 23.95 44.45 8.81
N GLU A 75 24.32 45.08 7.72
CA GLU A 75 25.33 46.15 7.71
C GLU A 75 24.89 47.36 8.56
N SER A 76 23.61 47.75 8.46
CA SER A 76 23.05 48.81 9.32
C SER A 76 23.13 48.45 10.81
N LEU A 77 22.84 47.20 11.17
CA LEU A 77 22.95 46.73 12.56
C LEU A 77 24.40 46.72 13.04
N GLN A 78 25.37 46.38 12.17
CA GLN A 78 26.79 46.43 12.50
C GLN A 78 27.26 47.86 12.77
N VAL A 79 26.83 48.83 11.97
CA VAL A 79 27.12 50.25 12.21
C VAL A 79 26.51 50.71 13.54
N GLU A 80 25.28 50.29 13.86
CA GLU A 80 24.67 50.58 15.16
C GLU A 80 25.44 49.93 16.31
N TYR A 81 25.87 48.68 16.15
CA TYR A 81 26.68 47.96 17.13
C TYR A 81 27.99 48.70 17.43
N ASP A 82 28.73 49.09 16.39
CA ASP A 82 29.99 49.83 16.54
C ASP A 82 29.75 51.17 17.24
N ARG A 83 28.67 51.88 16.89
CA ARG A 83 28.29 53.14 17.54
C ARG A 83 27.96 52.97 19.02
N VAL A 84 27.23 51.91 19.37
CA VAL A 84 26.89 51.61 20.78
C VAL A 84 28.14 51.19 21.55
N MET A 85 29.08 50.49 20.91
CA MET A 85 30.37 50.14 21.48
C MET A 85 31.22 51.38 21.79
N GLU A 86 31.30 52.35 20.86
CA GLU A 86 31.96 53.65 21.11
C GLU A 86 31.34 54.36 22.33
N LEU A 87 30.00 54.39 22.42
CA LEU A 87 29.30 55.01 23.56
C LEU A 87 29.56 54.28 24.87
N LEU A 88 29.73 52.96 24.84
CA LEU A 88 30.06 52.16 26.02
C LEU A 88 31.47 52.48 26.54
N GLU A 89 32.45 52.68 25.66
CA GLU A 89 33.81 53.06 26.05
C GLU A 89 33.88 54.42 26.76
N GLU A 90 33.00 55.34 26.41
CA GLU A 90 32.90 56.68 27.04
C GLU A 90 32.03 56.71 28.31
N ALA A 91 31.22 55.67 28.54
CA ALA A 91 30.26 55.62 29.64
C ALA A 91 30.96 55.52 31.01
N LYS A 92 30.48 56.31 31.97
CA LYS A 92 31.03 56.37 33.35
C LYS A 92 30.03 55.96 34.43
N ASP A 93 28.75 56.00 34.09
CA ASP A 93 27.67 55.65 35.00
C ASP A 93 27.29 54.17 34.85
N LEU A 94 27.07 53.49 35.97
CA LEU A 94 26.81 52.05 35.98
C LEU A 94 25.48 51.72 35.30
N ASP A 95 24.44 52.53 35.52
CA ASP A 95 23.13 52.30 34.91
C ASP A 95 23.21 52.47 33.39
N GLN A 96 23.99 53.44 32.90
CA GLN A 96 24.28 53.61 31.48
C GLN A 96 25.04 52.42 30.89
N ILE A 97 26.08 51.92 31.57
CA ILE A 97 26.85 50.75 31.14
C ILE A 97 25.93 49.52 31.00
N LEU A 98 25.11 49.25 32.00
CA LEU A 98 24.18 48.10 31.97
C LEU A 98 23.16 48.22 30.83
N ALA A 99 22.67 49.43 30.55
CA ALA A 99 21.75 49.67 29.44
C ALA A 99 22.41 49.45 28.06
N LEU A 100 23.64 49.93 27.88
CA LEU A 100 24.40 49.77 26.63
C LEU A 100 24.80 48.30 26.40
N GLU A 101 25.24 47.59 27.42
CA GLU A 101 25.53 46.14 27.36
C GLU A 101 24.30 45.32 26.97
N SER A 102 23.14 45.64 27.55
CA SER A 102 21.86 45.02 27.17
C SER A 102 21.54 45.25 25.69
N LYS A 103 21.73 46.48 25.20
CA LYS A 103 21.52 46.84 23.80
C LYS A 103 22.52 46.15 22.86
N LEU A 104 23.81 46.05 23.23
CA LEU A 104 24.82 45.32 22.46
C LEU A 104 24.48 43.83 22.35
N SER A 105 24.03 43.22 23.45
CA SER A 105 23.59 41.82 23.45
C SER A 105 22.42 41.60 22.48
N GLN A 106 21.44 42.50 22.49
CA GLN A 106 20.33 42.45 21.54
C GLN A 106 20.80 42.60 20.09
N LEU A 107 21.62 43.61 19.79
CA LEU A 107 22.13 43.85 18.44
C LEU A 107 22.93 42.65 17.93
N ARG A 108 23.76 42.05 18.77
CA ARG A 108 24.52 40.84 18.43
C ARG A 108 23.59 39.69 18.05
N TYR A 109 22.55 39.44 18.84
CA TYR A 109 21.57 38.41 18.51
C TYR A 109 20.87 38.67 17.17
N GLU A 110 20.52 39.92 16.89
CA GLU A 110 19.91 40.30 15.61
C GLU A 110 20.89 40.10 14.44
N ILE A 111 22.15 40.52 14.57
CA ILE A 111 23.20 40.30 13.56
C ILE A 111 23.38 38.81 13.29
N ASP A 112 23.53 37.99 14.33
CA ASP A 112 23.72 36.53 14.21
C ASP A 112 22.52 35.86 13.51
N SER A 113 21.30 36.34 13.80
CA SER A 113 20.07 35.86 13.16
C SER A 113 20.04 36.17 11.67
N TYR A 114 20.36 37.42 11.28
CA TYR A 114 20.42 37.81 9.87
C TYR A 114 21.56 37.12 9.13
N GLU A 115 22.71 36.91 9.77
CA GLU A 115 23.79 36.14 9.20
C GLU A 115 23.38 34.68 8.92
N SER A 116 22.64 34.06 9.84
CA SER A 116 22.11 32.70 9.61
C SER A 116 21.08 32.63 8.49
N GLN A 117 20.27 33.66 8.33
CA GLN A 117 19.34 33.75 7.20
C GLN A 117 20.08 33.90 5.87
N LEU A 118 21.12 34.75 5.82
CA LEU A 118 21.94 34.93 4.63
C LEU A 118 22.63 33.62 4.21
N ARG A 119 23.18 32.85 5.16
CA ARG A 119 23.72 31.50 4.88
C ARG A 119 22.70 30.55 4.27
N THR A 120 21.42 30.72 4.60
CA THR A 120 20.35 29.91 3.99
C THR A 120 20.13 30.31 2.54
N TYR A 121 20.13 31.61 2.24
CA TYR A 121 20.05 32.08 0.86
C TYR A 121 21.30 31.73 0.04
N ASP A 122 22.50 31.82 0.61
CA ASP A 122 23.73 31.37 -0.06
C ASP A 122 23.60 29.91 -0.50
N ASN A 123 23.08 29.03 0.38
CA ASN A 123 22.82 27.63 0.03
C ASN A 123 21.75 27.46 -1.06
N LEU A 124 20.72 28.31 -1.10
CA LEU A 124 19.68 28.27 -2.14
C LEU A 124 20.19 28.79 -3.50
N ILE A 125 21.19 29.68 -3.48
CA ILE A 125 21.84 30.20 -4.69
C ILE A 125 22.81 29.15 -5.25
N ASP A 126 23.66 28.59 -4.38
CA ASP A 126 24.69 27.62 -4.78
C ASP A 126 24.10 26.27 -5.16
N TYR A 127 23.01 25.85 -4.52
CA TYR A 127 22.40 24.53 -4.71
C TYR A 127 20.91 24.59 -4.97
N SER A 128 20.49 23.79 -5.96
CA SER A 128 19.11 23.44 -6.20
C SER A 128 18.69 22.22 -5.37
N THR A 129 17.47 22.26 -4.84
CA THR A 129 16.88 21.13 -4.11
C THR A 129 16.10 20.24 -5.07
N VAL A 130 16.50 18.97 -5.18
CA VAL A 130 15.80 17.99 -6.00
C VAL A 130 15.12 16.96 -5.11
N HIS A 131 13.80 16.87 -5.23
CA HIS A 131 13.00 15.82 -4.60
C HIS A 131 12.73 14.71 -5.61
N ILE A 132 13.24 13.52 -5.31
CA ILE A 132 13.13 12.36 -6.18
C ILE A 132 12.27 11.33 -5.47
N TYR A 133 11.23 10.89 -6.17
CA TYR A 133 10.31 9.88 -5.70
C TYR A 133 10.31 8.72 -6.69
N ILE A 134 10.67 7.54 -6.20
CA ILE A 134 10.74 6.32 -6.98
C ILE A 134 9.72 5.35 -6.41
N SER A 135 8.77 4.95 -7.23
CA SER A 135 7.82 3.89 -6.91
C SER A 135 8.17 2.66 -7.72
N GLU A 136 8.15 1.50 -7.07
CA GLU A 136 8.10 0.24 -7.78
C GLU A 136 6.84 0.18 -8.65
N VAL A 137 7.00 -0.27 -9.88
CA VAL A 137 5.89 -0.54 -10.79
C VAL A 137 5.86 -2.04 -11.04
N GLU A 138 4.66 -2.60 -11.16
CA GLU A 138 4.52 -3.98 -11.61
C GLU A 138 5.07 -4.06 -13.03
N TYR A 139 6.06 -4.93 -13.25
CA TYR A 139 6.63 -5.14 -14.57
C TYR A 139 5.59 -5.85 -15.43
N GLU A 140 4.66 -5.09 -16.00
CA GLU A 140 3.92 -5.55 -17.17
C GLU A 140 4.98 -5.67 -18.26
N GLN A 141 5.54 -6.87 -18.44
CA GLN A 141 6.14 -7.20 -19.73
C GLN A 141 5.13 -6.72 -20.77
N GLU A 142 5.59 -6.02 -21.81
CA GLU A 142 4.87 -6.01 -23.08
C GLU A 142 4.75 -7.46 -23.50
N LYS A 143 3.74 -8.12 -22.95
CA LYS A 143 3.32 -9.41 -23.36
C LYS A 143 2.72 -9.07 -24.70
N ASN A 144 3.53 -9.30 -25.74
CA ASN A 144 3.07 -9.68 -27.06
C ASN A 144 2.25 -10.96 -26.88
N ASP A 145 1.14 -10.85 -26.14
CA ASP A 145 0.17 -11.86 -25.82
C ASP A 145 -0.68 -11.95 -27.09
N THR A 146 -0.03 -12.46 -28.14
CA THR A 146 -0.69 -13.05 -29.28
C THR A 146 -1.74 -13.99 -28.70
N ILE A 147 -2.97 -13.89 -29.21
CA ILE A 147 -4.19 -14.55 -28.69
C ILE A 147 -3.92 -16.02 -28.28
N GLY A 148 -3.05 -16.74 -28.99
CA GLY A 148 -2.65 -18.11 -28.66
C GLY A 148 -2.02 -18.33 -27.27
N ASN A 149 -1.17 -17.42 -26.78
CA ASN A 149 -0.53 -17.56 -25.46
C ASN A 149 -1.50 -17.26 -24.31
N ARG A 150 -2.46 -16.36 -24.51
CA ARG A 150 -3.54 -16.08 -23.55
C ARG A 150 -4.47 -17.28 -23.40
N THR A 151 -4.85 -17.91 -24.50
CA THR A 151 -5.72 -19.09 -24.48
C THR A 151 -5.05 -20.31 -23.84
N SER A 152 -3.76 -20.57 -24.14
CA SER A 152 -3.03 -21.71 -23.55
C SER A 152 -2.84 -21.58 -22.04
N ASN A 153 -2.52 -20.37 -21.55
CA ASN A 153 -2.37 -20.12 -20.12
C ASN A 153 -3.72 -20.20 -19.39
N GLY A 154 -4.79 -19.65 -19.99
CA GLY A 154 -6.15 -19.82 -19.47
C GLY A 154 -6.56 -21.29 -19.34
N PHE A 155 -6.25 -22.11 -20.36
CA PHE A 155 -6.54 -23.54 -20.35
C PHE A 155 -5.78 -24.30 -19.25
N ARG A 156 -4.49 -24.02 -19.04
CA ARG A 156 -3.71 -24.63 -17.95
C ARG A 156 -4.27 -24.23 -16.57
N SER A 157 -4.63 -22.97 -16.38
CA SER A 157 -5.28 -22.50 -15.15
C SER A 157 -6.64 -23.18 -14.94
N SER A 158 -7.42 -23.41 -16.00
CA SER A 158 -8.66 -24.20 -15.91
C SER A 158 -8.39 -25.65 -15.49
N LEU A 159 -7.30 -26.29 -15.96
CA LEU A 159 -6.96 -27.65 -15.55
C LEU A 159 -6.57 -27.74 -14.06
N TYR A 160 -5.90 -26.72 -13.51
CA TYR A 160 -5.66 -26.63 -12.06
C TYR A 160 -6.96 -26.45 -11.28
N GLY A 161 -7.89 -25.64 -11.78
CA GLY A 161 -9.23 -25.50 -11.19
C GLY A 161 -10.03 -26.81 -11.19
N VAL A 162 -9.92 -27.61 -12.26
CA VAL A 162 -10.54 -28.95 -12.32
C VAL A 162 -9.91 -29.89 -11.30
N ARG A 163 -8.58 -29.90 -11.16
CA ARG A 163 -7.90 -30.69 -10.13
C ARG A 163 -8.36 -30.30 -8.73
N ASP A 164 -8.38 -29.01 -8.43
CA ASP A 164 -8.77 -28.50 -7.12
C ASP A 164 -10.25 -28.76 -6.82
N PHE A 165 -11.12 -28.74 -7.83
CA PHE A 165 -12.51 -29.19 -7.69
C PHE A 165 -12.58 -30.65 -7.22
N PHE A 166 -11.84 -31.56 -7.87
CA PHE A 166 -11.85 -32.98 -7.48
C PHE A 166 -11.21 -33.24 -6.11
N VAL A 167 -10.15 -32.50 -5.76
CA VAL A 167 -9.54 -32.58 -4.42
C VAL A 167 -10.54 -32.10 -3.36
N ASN A 168 -11.18 -30.95 -3.57
CA ASN A 168 -12.18 -30.43 -2.64
C ASN A 168 -13.41 -31.35 -2.54
N LEU A 169 -13.85 -31.96 -3.65
CA LEU A 169 -14.93 -32.95 -3.64
C LEU A 169 -14.55 -34.17 -2.81
N PHE A 170 -13.32 -34.67 -2.96
CA PHE A 170 -12.83 -35.81 -2.19
C PHE A 170 -12.71 -35.48 -0.70
N VAL A 171 -12.17 -34.31 -0.34
CA VAL A 171 -12.09 -33.83 1.04
C VAL A 171 -13.49 -33.67 1.65
N TRP A 172 -14.44 -33.10 0.91
CA TRP A 172 -15.83 -32.97 1.34
C TRP A 172 -16.48 -34.34 1.59
N LEU A 173 -16.28 -35.31 0.69
CA LEU A 173 -16.79 -36.69 0.83
C LEU A 173 -16.22 -37.41 2.05
N VAL A 174 -14.90 -37.33 2.27
CA VAL A 174 -14.24 -37.98 3.41
C VAL A 174 -14.64 -37.31 4.73
N SER A 175 -14.67 -35.97 4.77
CA SER A 175 -15.05 -35.23 5.97
C SER A 175 -16.52 -35.45 6.36
N ASN A 176 -17.42 -35.65 5.39
CA ASN A 176 -18.85 -35.89 5.63
C ASN A 176 -19.22 -37.38 5.63
N LEU A 177 -18.25 -38.30 5.55
CA LEU A 177 -18.48 -39.74 5.56
C LEU A 177 -19.30 -40.22 6.78
N PRO A 178 -19.08 -39.70 8.02
CA PRO A 178 -19.89 -40.09 9.18
C PRO A 178 -21.37 -39.70 9.04
N VAL A 179 -21.63 -38.51 8.47
CA VAL A 179 -22.99 -37.99 8.25
C VAL A 179 -23.67 -38.75 7.10
N LEU A 180 -22.95 -39.04 6.03
CA LEU A 180 -23.44 -39.83 4.89
C LEU A 180 -23.78 -41.27 5.28
N LEU A 181 -23.00 -41.91 6.17
CA LEU A 181 -23.32 -43.23 6.71
C LEU A 181 -24.59 -43.21 7.57
N LEU A 182 -24.79 -42.16 8.37
CA LEU A 182 -26.03 -41.97 9.14
C LEU A 182 -27.24 -41.80 8.21
N ILE A 183 -27.16 -40.93 7.20
CA ILE A 183 -28.24 -40.71 6.24
C ILE A 183 -28.52 -41.98 5.43
N GLY A 184 -27.48 -42.66 4.94
CA GLY A 184 -27.60 -43.94 4.24
C GLY A 184 -28.24 -45.03 5.10
N GLY A 185 -27.85 -45.10 6.38
CA GLY A 185 -28.45 -45.99 7.37
C GLY A 185 -29.93 -45.70 7.61
N VAL A 186 -30.30 -44.43 7.81
CA VAL A 186 -31.70 -44.00 7.99
C VAL A 186 -32.53 -44.28 6.73
N ALA A 187 -31.99 -44.02 5.54
CA ALA A 187 -32.65 -44.34 4.28
C ALA A 187 -32.84 -45.86 4.10
N ALA A 188 -31.86 -46.69 4.46
CA ALA A 188 -31.98 -48.14 4.42
C ALA A 188 -33.06 -48.65 5.39
N VAL A 189 -33.13 -48.09 6.61
CA VAL A 189 -34.19 -48.41 7.59
C VAL A 189 -35.55 -47.95 7.08
N ALA A 190 -35.66 -46.75 6.51
CA ALA A 190 -36.90 -46.25 5.92
C ALA A 190 -37.38 -47.13 4.75
N VAL A 191 -36.48 -47.53 3.84
CA VAL A 191 -36.79 -48.45 2.74
C VAL A 191 -37.18 -49.83 3.27
N PHE A 192 -36.52 -50.34 4.32
CA PHE A 192 -36.86 -51.61 4.96
C PHE A 192 -38.26 -51.56 5.59
N PHE A 193 -38.58 -50.51 6.34
CA PHE A 193 -39.92 -50.31 6.91
C PHE A 193 -40.97 -50.11 5.83
N MET A 194 -40.67 -49.38 4.76
CA MET A 194 -41.58 -49.17 3.64
C MET A 194 -41.86 -50.49 2.90
N LYS A 195 -40.83 -51.32 2.64
CA LYS A 195 -41.01 -52.67 2.09
C LYS A 195 -41.81 -53.58 3.04
N LYS A 196 -41.59 -53.49 4.36
CA LYS A 196 -42.31 -54.28 5.38
C LYS A 196 -43.80 -53.89 5.44
N LEU A 197 -44.10 -52.60 5.35
CA LEU A 197 -45.48 -52.07 5.31
C LEU A 197 -46.20 -52.44 4.01
N LEU A 198 -45.51 -52.38 2.87
CA LEU A 198 -46.06 -52.80 1.57
C LEU A 198 -46.33 -54.31 1.52
N LYS A 199 -45.48 -55.14 2.13
CA LYS A 199 -45.71 -56.60 2.25
C LYS A 199 -46.93 -56.92 3.13
N ARG A 200 -47.12 -56.21 4.25
CA ARG A 200 -48.31 -56.36 5.11
C ARG A 200 -49.60 -55.99 4.38
N ARG A 201 -49.60 -54.89 3.63
CA ARG A 201 -50.75 -54.49 2.78
C ARG A 201 -51.07 -55.51 1.68
N LYS A 202 -50.05 -56.16 1.10
CA LYS A 202 -50.25 -57.22 0.09
C LYS A 202 -50.90 -58.46 0.70
N ILE A 203 -50.47 -58.86 1.91
CA ILE A 203 -51.05 -60.01 2.64
C ILE A 203 -52.49 -59.72 3.08
N GLU A 204 -52.81 -58.50 3.53
CA GLU A 204 -54.18 -58.11 3.86
C GLU A 204 -55.10 -58.06 2.63
N LYS A 205 -54.63 -57.53 1.50
CA LYS A 205 -55.38 -57.58 0.24
C LYS A 205 -55.62 -59.01 -0.24
N SER A 206 -54.63 -59.90 -0.12
CA SER A 206 -54.81 -61.32 -0.45
C SER A 206 -55.78 -62.02 0.51
N LYS A 207 -55.74 -61.73 1.81
CA LYS A 207 -56.69 -62.27 2.79
C LYS A 207 -58.12 -61.76 2.58
N LYS A 208 -58.30 -60.50 2.18
CA LYS A 208 -59.62 -59.93 1.85
C LYS A 208 -60.22 -60.59 0.61
N LYS A 209 -59.42 -60.79 -0.45
CA LYS A 209 -59.83 -61.54 -1.64
C LYS A 209 -60.20 -62.99 -1.33
N LEU A 210 -59.41 -63.68 -0.50
CA LEU A 210 -59.71 -65.05 -0.05
C LEU A 210 -60.95 -65.14 0.85
N LYS A 211 -61.36 -64.06 1.51
CA LYS A 211 -62.60 -64.00 2.31
C LYS A 211 -63.81 -63.75 1.41
N GLU A 212 -63.72 -62.82 0.46
CA GLU A 212 -64.74 -62.57 -0.57
C GLU A 212 -64.98 -63.82 -1.45
N GLU A 213 -63.90 -64.54 -1.83
CA GLU A 213 -64.00 -65.79 -2.58
C GLU A 213 -64.67 -66.90 -1.77
N LYS A 214 -64.38 -67.01 -0.46
CA LYS A 214 -65.04 -67.98 0.43
C LYS A 214 -66.50 -67.66 0.70
N GLU A 215 -66.85 -66.39 0.86
CA GLU A 215 -68.25 -65.94 1.01
C GLU A 215 -69.05 -66.26 -0.28
N SER A 216 -68.49 -65.99 -1.46
CA SER A 216 -69.15 -66.33 -2.75
C SER A 216 -69.31 -67.83 -3.02
N VAL A 217 -68.42 -68.67 -2.49
CA VAL A 217 -68.51 -70.14 -2.61
C VAL A 217 -69.49 -70.72 -1.58
N GLN A 218 -69.71 -70.04 -0.47
CA GLN A 218 -70.66 -70.44 0.56
C GLN A 218 -72.10 -70.05 0.17
N GLU A 219 -72.31 -68.87 -0.42
CA GLU A 219 -73.57 -68.45 -1.03
C GLU A 219 -74.01 -69.44 -2.14
N LYS A 220 -73.08 -69.83 -3.01
CA LYS A 220 -73.35 -70.84 -4.06
C LYS A 220 -73.64 -72.24 -3.55
N LYS A 221 -73.24 -72.59 -2.32
CA LYS A 221 -73.53 -73.89 -1.69
C LYS A 221 -74.84 -73.90 -0.91
N GLU A 222 -75.38 -72.73 -0.55
CA GLU A 222 -76.70 -72.59 0.07
C GLU A 222 -77.83 -72.49 -0.99
N GLU A 223 -77.54 -72.03 -2.20
CA GLU A 223 -78.51 -72.05 -3.33
C GLU A 223 -78.70 -73.43 -3.98
N GLU A 224 -77.79 -74.38 -3.74
CA GLU A 224 -77.79 -75.73 -4.37
C GLU A 224 -78.29 -76.85 -3.44
N LYS A 225 -78.96 -76.52 -2.33
CA LYS A 225 -79.46 -77.48 -1.32
C LYS A 225 -80.94 -77.36 -1.02
#